data_AF-A0A2N2PSH5-F1
#
_entry.id   AF-A0A2N2PSH5-F1
#
_cell.length_a   1.000
_cell.length_b   1.000
_cell.length_c   1.000
_cell.angle_alpha   90.00
_cell.angle_beta   90.00
_cell.angle_gamma   90.00
#
_symmetry.space_group_name_H-M   'P 1'
#
loop_
_entity.id
_entity.type
_entity.pdbx_description
1 polymer ?
#
loop_
_entity_poly.entity_id
_entity_poly.type
_entity_poly.pdbx_seq_one_letter_code
_entity_poly.pdbx_strand_id
1 'polypeptide(L)'
;MDQMIAVQVQVPAEWMSALKDQATFMEILSLGMEEYRAQRALALYQQGVGSLGYVADLVGVSKRVLMENARRRGVLPRYDERFVEQDLQR
;
A
#
# COMPACT_ATOMS: atom_id res chain seq x y z
N MET A 1 0.95 22.72 -9.55
CA MET A 1 2.08 22.66 -10.50
C MET A 1 2.56 21.23 -10.51
N ASP A 2 2.45 20.51 -11.63
CA ASP A 2 3.06 19.19 -11.77
C ASP A 2 4.57 19.38 -11.89
N GLN A 3 5.27 19.23 -10.77
CA GLN A 3 6.72 19.23 -10.75
C GLN A 3 7.20 17.82 -11.09
N MET A 4 7.86 17.65 -12.23
CA MET A 4 8.53 16.40 -12.56
C MET A 4 9.92 16.35 -11.92
N ILE A 5 10.25 15.23 -11.30
CA ILE A 5 11.54 14.98 -10.65
C ILE A 5 12.23 13.83 -11.38
N ALA A 6 13.48 14.01 -11.77
CA ALA A 6 14.30 12.94 -12.34
C ALA A 6 14.94 12.12 -11.21
N VAL A 7 14.73 10.80 -11.23
CA VAL A 7 15.30 9.86 -10.26
C VAL A 7 16.16 8.86 -11.02
N GLN A 8 17.43 8.71 -10.63
CA GLN A 8 18.33 7.69 -11.17
C GLN A 8 18.37 6.49 -10.25
N VAL A 9 18.04 5.31 -10.78
CA VAL A 9 18.03 4.03 -10.04
C VAL A 9 18.89 3.01 -10.76
N GLN A 10 19.55 2.13 -10.00
CA GLN A 10 20.23 0.96 -10.53
C GLN A 10 19.26 -0.22 -10.48
N VAL A 11 19.06 -0.90 -11.60
CA VAL A 11 18.17 -2.05 -11.72
C VAL A 11 18.87 -3.21 -12.43
N PRO A 12 18.43 -4.46 -12.22
CA PRO A 12 18.93 -5.61 -12.97
C PRO A 12 18.78 -5.41 -14.49
N ALA A 13 19.81 -5.75 -15.26
CA ALA A 13 19.86 -5.49 -16.70
C ALA A 13 18.75 -6.23 -17.47
N GLU A 14 18.32 -7.39 -16.98
CA GLU A 14 17.22 -8.18 -17.53
C GLU A 14 15.87 -7.45 -17.54
N TRP A 15 15.66 -6.49 -16.62
CA TRP A 15 14.43 -5.70 -16.55
C TRP A 15 14.28 -4.72 -17.71
N MET A 16 15.36 -4.39 -18.42
CA MET A 16 15.31 -3.52 -19.60
C MET A 16 14.36 -4.04 -20.67
N SER A 17 14.15 -5.36 -20.74
CA SER A 17 13.17 -5.96 -21.64
C SER A 17 11.72 -5.65 -21.27
N ALA A 18 11.41 -5.39 -20.00
CA ALA A 18 10.08 -5.01 -19.52
C ALA A 18 9.90 -3.48 -19.45
N LEU A 19 10.99 -2.75 -19.19
CA LEU A 19 11.01 -1.28 -19.06
C LEU A 19 11.32 -0.59 -20.38
N LYS A 20 10.63 -1.00 -21.46
CA LYS A 20 10.96 -0.60 -22.84
C LYS A 20 10.73 0.89 -23.11
N ASP A 21 9.80 1.51 -22.40
CA ASP A 21 9.45 2.91 -22.53
C ASP A 21 9.05 3.53 -21.18
N GLN A 22 9.06 4.86 -21.13
CA GLN A 22 8.76 5.61 -19.90
C GLN A 22 7.33 5.38 -19.40
N ALA A 23 6.35 5.20 -20.29
CA ALA A 23 4.95 5.01 -19.88
C ALA A 23 4.79 3.66 -19.17
N THR A 24 5.34 2.60 -19.75
CA THR A 24 5.38 1.26 -19.15
C THR A 24 6.12 1.28 -17.80
N PHE A 25 7.25 2.00 -17.70
CA PHE A 25 7.98 2.15 -16.44
C PHE A 25 7.14 2.86 -15.37
N MET A 26 6.47 3.96 -15.72
CA MET A 26 5.61 4.70 -14.79
C MET A 26 4.39 3.89 -14.35
N GLU A 27 3.80 3.08 -15.25
CA GLU A 27 2.71 2.18 -14.92
C GLU A 27 3.15 1.10 -13.92
N ILE A 28 4.26 0.41 -14.20
CA ILE A 28 4.83 -0.61 -13.31
C ILE A 28 5.16 -0.01 -11.94
N LEU A 29 5.77 1.18 -11.91
CA LEU A 29 6.04 1.88 -10.66
C LEU A 29 4.75 2.25 -9.92
N SER A 30 3.73 2.73 -10.61
CA SER A 30 2.44 3.06 -9.99
C SER A 30 1.82 1.83 -9.33
N LEU A 31 1.78 0.71 -10.04
CA LEU A 31 1.28 -0.57 -9.53
C LEU A 31 2.10 -1.03 -8.31
N GLY A 32 3.43 -0.96 -8.40
CA GLY A 32 4.34 -1.32 -7.30
C GLY A 32 4.15 -0.44 -6.06
N MET A 33 3.92 0.87 -6.26
CA MET A 33 3.69 1.82 -5.17
C MET A 33 2.34 1.58 -4.48
N GLU A 34 1.29 1.25 -5.24
CA GLU A 34 -0.01 0.85 -4.68
C GLU A 34 0.12 -0.43 -3.85
N GLU A 35 0.77 -1.44 -4.40
CA GLU A 35 1.01 -2.72 -3.75
C GLU A 35 1.84 -2.54 -2.46
N TYR A 36 2.91 -1.74 -2.53
CA TYR A 36 3.76 -1.44 -1.38
C TYR A 36 2.98 -0.77 -0.24
N ARG A 37 2.11 0.22 -0.55
CA ARG A 37 1.28 0.88 0.47
C ARG A 37 0.33 -0.10 1.14
N ALA A 38 -0.33 -0.97 0.37
CA ALA A 38 -1.24 -1.98 0.92
C ALA A 38 -0.49 -2.97 1.83
N GLN A 39 0.67 -3.47 1.41
CA GLN A 39 1.51 -4.36 2.22
C GLN A 39 1.94 -3.69 3.53
N ARG A 40 2.41 -2.44 3.45
CA ARG A 40 2.85 -1.67 4.62
C ARG A 40 1.72 -1.47 5.63
N ALA A 41 0.52 -1.13 5.17
CA ALA A 41 -0.65 -0.98 6.04
C ALA A 41 -1.01 -2.28 6.77
N LEU A 42 -1.03 -3.41 6.04
CA LEU A 42 -1.33 -4.71 6.65
C LEU A 42 -0.26 -5.14 7.65
N ALA A 43 1.02 -4.87 7.36
CA ALA A 43 2.10 -5.15 8.30
C ALA A 43 1.93 -4.36 9.61
N LEU A 44 1.60 -3.07 9.53
CA LEU A 44 1.33 -2.22 10.70
C LEU A 44 0.12 -2.73 11.50
N TYR A 45 -0.94 -3.14 10.81
CA TYR A 45 -2.10 -3.76 11.46
C TYR A 45 -1.72 -5.05 12.20
N GLN A 46 -0.97 -5.95 11.56
CA GLN A 46 -0.51 -7.21 12.17
C GLN A 46 0.43 -6.99 13.36
N GLN A 47 1.21 -5.91 13.34
CA GLN A 47 2.07 -5.50 14.44
C GLN A 47 1.28 -4.84 15.60
N GLY A 48 -0.04 -4.63 15.45
CA GLY A 48 -0.89 -4.01 16.46
C GLY A 48 -0.66 -2.50 16.62
N VAL A 49 -0.19 -1.82 15.56
CA VAL A 49 0.04 -0.36 15.58
C VAL A 49 -1.28 0.43 15.67
N GLY A 50 -2.38 -0.13 15.16
CA GLY A 50 -3.69 0.50 15.20
C GLY A 50 -4.77 -0.33 14.51
N SER A 51 -5.99 0.21 14.52
CA SER A 51 -7.10 -0.35 13.76
C SER A 51 -6.80 -0.40 12.25
N LEU A 52 -7.54 -1.24 11.51
CA LEU A 52 -7.40 -1.30 10.06
C LEU A 52 -7.69 0.06 9.40
N GLY A 53 -8.66 0.81 9.93
CA GLY A 53 -8.96 2.16 9.44
C GLY A 53 -7.84 3.16 9.75
N TYR A 54 -7.26 3.07 10.94
CA TYR A 54 -6.14 3.92 11.34
C TYR A 54 -4.91 3.73 10.44
N VAL A 55 -4.50 2.48 10.22
CA VAL A 55 -3.31 2.21 9.38
C VAL A 55 -3.55 2.51 7.90
N ALA A 56 -4.81 2.42 7.43
CA ALA A 56 -5.17 2.78 6.06
C ALA A 56 -4.90 4.26 5.79
N ASP A 57 -5.34 5.13 6.70
CA ASP A 57 -5.10 6.57 6.60
C ASP A 57 -3.63 6.92 6.73
N LEU A 58 -2.90 6.26 7.63
CA LEU A 58 -1.47 6.50 7.83
C LEU A 58 -0.66 6.30 6.55
N VAL A 59 -1.08 5.37 5.69
CA VAL A 59 -0.40 5.09 4.41
C VAL A 59 -1.10 5.72 3.20
N GLY A 60 -2.21 6.44 3.39
CA GLY A 60 -2.98 7.05 2.31
C GLY A 60 -3.72 6.04 1.41
N VAL A 61 -4.21 4.93 1.96
CA VAL A 61 -5.03 3.93 1.24
C VAL A 61 -6.43 3.92 1.84
N SER A 62 -7.48 3.78 1.02
CA SER A 62 -8.84 3.69 1.57
C SER A 62 -9.03 2.42 2.42
N LYS A 63 -9.79 2.52 3.52
CA LYS A 63 -10.16 1.36 4.36
C LYS A 63 -10.76 0.21 3.53
N ARG A 64 -11.59 0.52 2.53
CA ARG A 64 -12.20 -0.49 1.64
C ARG A 64 -11.15 -1.27 0.84
N VAL A 65 -10.22 -0.57 0.20
CA VAL A 65 -9.12 -1.20 -0.57
C VAL A 65 -8.24 -2.04 0.35
N LEU A 66 -7.97 -1.55 1.56
CA LEU A 66 -7.19 -2.29 2.52
C LEU A 66 -7.91 -3.55 3.02
N MET A 67 -9.22 -3.49 3.30
CA MET A 67 -10.04 -4.65 3.66
C MET A 67 -10.05 -5.72 2.57
N GLU A 68 -10.18 -5.30 1.31
CA GLU A 68 -10.14 -6.22 0.17
C GLU A 68 -8.78 -6.92 0.06
N ASN A 69 -7.68 -6.17 0.22
CA ASN A 69 -6.33 -6.73 0.26
C ASN A 69 -6.15 -7.70 1.43
N ALA A 70 -6.65 -7.34 2.61
CA ALA A 70 -6.58 -8.15 3.82
C ALA A 70 -7.26 -9.52 3.59
N ARG A 71 -8.47 -9.52 3.01
CA ARG A 71 -9.21 -10.74 2.65
C ARG A 71 -8.46 -11.60 1.62
N ARG A 72 -8.00 -10.99 0.52
CA ARG A 72 -7.27 -11.71 -0.54
C ARG A 72 -6.01 -12.40 -0.01
N ARG A 73 -5.35 -11.82 1.00
CA ARG A 73 -4.10 -12.33 1.59
C ARG A 73 -4.30 -13.22 2.82
N GLY A 74 -5.54 -13.54 3.19
CA GLY A 74 -5.83 -14.32 4.40
C GLY A 74 -5.52 -13.58 5.71
N VAL A 75 -5.23 -12.28 5.65
CA VAL A 75 -5.11 -11.39 6.82
C VAL A 75 -6.51 -10.91 7.15
N LEU A 76 -7.40 -11.84 7.52
CA LEU A 76 -8.78 -11.49 7.85
C LEU A 76 -8.75 -10.52 9.04
N PRO A 77 -9.26 -9.28 8.89
CA PRO A 77 -9.30 -8.36 10.00
C PRO A 77 -10.23 -8.96 11.05
N ARG A 78 -9.65 -9.44 12.15
CA ARG A 78 -10.43 -9.82 13.31
C ARG A 78 -10.90 -8.52 13.94
N TYR A 79 -12.15 -8.53 14.38
CA TYR A 79 -12.62 -7.53 15.33
C TYR A 79 -11.64 -7.55 16.50
N ASP A 80 -10.94 -6.44 16.69
CA ASP A 80 -9.93 -6.29 17.72
C ASP A 80 -10.48 -5.29 18.73
N GLU A 81 -10.93 -5.82 19.87
CA GLU A 81 -11.53 -5.03 20.95
C GLU A 81 -10.63 -3.87 21.39
N ARG A 82 -9.31 -4.01 21.20
CA ARG A 82 -8.30 -2.99 21.54
C ARG A 82 -8.44 -1.69 20.75
N PHE A 83 -9.06 -1.71 19.57
CA PHE A 83 -9.16 -0.54 18.68
C PHE A 83 -10.59 -0.08 18.43
N VAL A 84 -11.55 -0.56 19.23
CA VAL A 84 -12.98 -0.26 19.08
C VAL A 84 -13.24 1.24 19.21
N GLU A 85 -12.62 1.91 20.18
CA GLU A 85 -12.77 3.36 20.36
C GLU A 85 -12.28 4.15 19.15
N GLN A 86 -11.16 3.74 18.53
CA GLN A 86 -10.65 4.36 17.31
C GLN A 86 -11.59 4.16 16.11
N ASP A 87 -12.21 2.98 16.02
CA ASP A 87 -13.11 2.65 14.93
C ASP A 87 -14.50 3.29 15.09
N LEU A 88 -14.95 3.61 16.30
CA LEU A 88 -16.22 4.31 16.55
C LEU A 88 -16.16 5.82 16.28
N GLN A 89 -14.97 6.42 16.34
CA GLN A 89 -14.78 7.86 16.16
C GLN A 89 -14.59 8.29 14.70
N ARG A 90 -14.76 7.38 13.73
CA ARG A 90 -14.50 7.63 12.30
C ARG A 90 -15.63 7.20 11.38
#